data_AF-A0A1Y3D7A3-F1
#
_entry.id   AF-A0A1Y3D7A3-F1
#
_cell.length_a   1.000
_cell.length_b   1.000
_cell.length_c   1.000
_cell.angle_alpha   90.00
_cell.angle_beta   90.00
_cell.angle_gamma   90.00
#
_symmetry.space_group_name_H-M   'P 1'
#
loop_
_entity.id
_entity.type
_entity.pdbx_description
1 polymer ?
#
loop_
_entity_poly.entity_id
_entity_poly.type
_entity_poly.pdbx_seq_one_letter_code
_entity_poly.pdbx_strand_id
1 'polypeptide(L)'
;MAETVNTSVIAPKAASQIFDFFKWNFRKIGPADTNYDCIFPEEHSSLKKDGEELKKHTHPTDAVFYYADPYFHKNIYFNVDFKSYSDTSISLPKVRNAVNSMARSIQCARNSSEWSTRFMVKEPFEVRGFLFAYNHDNSFEKNFYSFFNVYDDFAEADDKKGKINPSSLKLAKGQKIHIADPELIHYWQTVVINAKQDITDKKMGGHYFFHYPQLVEFRNNNNKFDNPATIEMLSGPFIIIGYDEINKFDENINKIIRLNGKGYFIYYREKGATYEEFIYLLDFLDKFQLIEEGVPIKIKFANKKANELAISNFNNAKDRFQNDVWGKRSSIFDLISAEFCELFKQEFSTEQIGWERAESEA
;
A
#
# COMPACT_ATOMS: atom_id res chain seq x y z
N MET A 1 0.38 30.41 7.70
CA MET A 1 0.11 30.06 6.29
C MET A 1 1.27 29.29 5.64
N ALA A 2 2.54 29.68 5.82
CA ALA A 2 3.68 28.92 5.27
C ALA A 2 3.84 27.49 5.85
N GLU A 3 3.65 27.30 7.15
CA GLU A 3 3.78 26.00 7.84
C GLU A 3 2.78 24.95 7.33
N THR A 4 1.54 25.36 7.05
CA THR A 4 0.49 24.49 6.50
C THR A 4 0.81 24.05 5.06
N VAL A 5 1.54 24.86 4.30
CA VAL A 5 1.96 24.51 2.93
C VAL A 5 3.18 23.59 2.95
N ASN A 6 4.09 23.72 3.93
CA ASN A 6 5.22 22.81 4.04
C ASN A 6 4.78 21.41 4.50
N THR A 7 3.76 21.33 5.36
CA THR A 7 3.21 20.03 5.82
C THR A 7 2.39 19.31 4.75
N SER A 8 1.79 20.02 3.78
CA SER A 8 1.04 19.40 2.67
C SER A 8 1.94 18.68 1.67
N VAL A 9 3.22 19.06 1.55
CA VAL A 9 4.20 18.43 0.64
C VAL A 9 4.79 17.13 1.19
N ILE A 10 4.69 16.90 2.51
CA ILE A 10 5.23 15.70 3.16
C ILE A 10 4.58 14.42 2.63
N ALA A 11 3.25 14.38 2.55
CA ALA A 11 2.51 13.19 2.11
C ALA A 11 2.85 12.80 0.65
N PRO A 12 2.88 13.72 -0.34
CA PRO A 12 3.40 13.45 -1.68
C PRO A 12 4.83 12.89 -1.70
N LYS A 13 5.75 13.45 -0.90
CA LYS A 13 7.16 12.99 -0.84
C LYS A 13 7.25 11.56 -0.30
N ALA A 14 6.55 11.26 0.79
CA ALA A 14 6.47 9.91 1.36
C ALA A 14 5.86 8.91 0.37
N ALA A 15 4.72 9.26 -0.25
CA ALA A 15 4.06 8.42 -1.24
C ALA A 15 4.95 8.10 -2.44
N SER A 16 5.67 9.09 -2.98
CA SER A 16 6.59 8.86 -4.10
C SER A 16 7.70 7.87 -3.76
N GLN A 17 8.27 7.95 -2.54
CA GLN A 17 9.33 7.03 -2.11
C GLN A 17 8.82 5.60 -1.90
N ILE A 18 7.60 5.47 -1.39
CA ILE A 18 6.94 4.18 -1.17
C ILE A 18 6.62 3.52 -2.50
N PHE A 19 5.90 4.23 -3.36
CA PHE A 19 5.32 3.67 -4.58
C PHE A 19 6.34 3.40 -5.67
N ASP A 20 7.47 4.11 -5.69
CA ASP A 20 8.62 3.81 -6.55
C ASP A 20 9.17 2.38 -6.30
N PHE A 21 9.37 2.00 -5.03
CA PHE A 21 9.80 0.64 -4.68
C PHE A 21 8.76 -0.42 -5.09
N PHE A 22 7.47 -0.09 -5.00
CA PHE A 22 6.40 -0.98 -5.42
C PHE A 22 6.13 -0.97 -6.94
N LYS A 23 6.98 -0.29 -7.72
CA LYS A 23 6.96 -0.15 -9.19
C LYS A 23 5.68 0.49 -9.72
N TRP A 24 5.06 1.35 -8.90
CA TRP A 24 3.99 2.22 -9.35
C TRP A 24 4.59 3.42 -10.06
N ASN A 25 3.94 3.84 -11.12
CA ASN A 25 4.36 4.97 -11.92
C ASN A 25 3.60 6.22 -11.51
N PHE A 26 4.27 7.36 -11.46
CA PHE A 26 3.66 8.66 -11.18
C PHE A 26 3.45 9.46 -12.48
N ARG A 27 2.23 9.96 -12.74
CA ARG A 27 1.94 10.80 -13.91
C ARG A 27 2.24 12.26 -13.62
N LYS A 28 3.46 12.69 -13.96
CA LYS A 28 3.98 14.06 -13.77
C LYS A 28 3.56 15.11 -14.82
N ILE A 29 2.65 14.79 -15.75
CA ILE A 29 2.53 15.56 -17.01
C ILE A 29 1.50 16.72 -16.93
N GLY A 30 0.77 16.87 -15.82
CA GLY A 30 -0.06 18.05 -15.55
C GLY A 30 0.48 18.85 -14.36
N PRO A 31 0.09 20.12 -14.18
CA PRO A 31 0.38 20.82 -12.93
C PRO A 31 -0.23 20.00 -11.78
N ALA A 32 0.59 19.64 -10.80
CA ALA A 32 0.10 19.04 -9.56
C ALA A 32 -0.92 20.02 -8.92
N ASP A 33 -1.91 19.49 -8.19
CA ASP A 33 -2.97 20.31 -7.59
C ASP A 33 -3.80 21.09 -8.63
N THR A 34 -4.28 20.37 -9.65
CA THR A 34 -5.20 20.96 -10.65
C THR A 34 -6.58 20.38 -10.54
N ASN A 35 -7.53 21.28 -10.37
CA ASN A 35 -8.95 21.00 -10.44
C ASN A 35 -9.37 20.58 -11.86
N TYR A 36 -10.40 19.75 -11.97
CA TYR A 36 -11.07 19.44 -13.23
C TYR A 36 -12.59 19.56 -13.06
N ASP A 37 -13.30 19.79 -14.16
CA ASP A 37 -14.72 20.12 -14.09
C ASP A 37 -15.57 18.92 -13.63
N CYS A 38 -16.57 19.20 -12.78
CA CYS A 38 -17.57 18.21 -12.42
C CYS A 38 -18.51 17.97 -13.61
N ILE A 39 -18.54 16.74 -14.08
CA ILE A 39 -19.42 16.29 -15.17
C ILE A 39 -20.79 15.78 -14.68
N PHE A 40 -20.96 15.63 -13.36
CA PHE A 40 -22.24 15.26 -12.72
C PHE A 40 -22.73 16.34 -11.72
N PRO A 41 -22.93 17.60 -12.16
CA PRO A 41 -23.26 18.70 -11.25
C PRO A 41 -24.59 18.49 -10.50
N GLU A 42 -25.56 17.81 -11.11
CA GLU A 42 -26.85 17.48 -10.49
C GLU A 42 -26.71 16.54 -9.28
N GLU A 43 -25.76 15.60 -9.34
CA GLU A 43 -25.55 14.60 -8.30
C GLU A 43 -24.56 15.06 -7.23
N HIS A 44 -23.56 15.85 -7.62
CA HIS A 44 -22.43 16.21 -6.77
C HIS A 44 -22.55 17.57 -6.09
N SER A 45 -23.42 18.46 -6.57
CA SER A 45 -23.61 19.77 -5.92
C SER A 45 -24.28 19.61 -4.56
N SER A 46 -23.71 20.25 -3.53
CA SER A 46 -24.25 20.32 -2.17
C SER A 46 -25.25 21.47 -1.99
N LEU A 47 -25.48 22.26 -3.04
CA LEU A 47 -26.23 23.51 -2.97
C LEU A 47 -27.70 23.25 -3.27
N LYS A 48 -28.56 23.82 -2.42
CA LYS A 48 -29.96 24.05 -2.78
C LYS A 48 -30.00 24.90 -4.04
N LYS A 49 -31.02 24.67 -4.88
CA LYS A 49 -31.38 25.49 -6.05
C LYS A 49 -31.64 26.95 -5.62
N ASP A 50 -30.60 27.74 -5.41
CA ASP A 50 -30.71 29.18 -5.25
C ASP A 50 -30.54 29.79 -6.65
N GLY A 51 -31.66 29.99 -7.34
CA GLY A 51 -31.70 30.38 -8.75
C GLY A 51 -31.49 29.18 -9.69
N GLU A 52 -32.11 29.22 -10.86
CA GLU A 52 -32.26 28.11 -11.82
C GLU A 52 -30.94 27.54 -12.43
N GLU A 53 -29.76 27.93 -11.95
CA GLU A 53 -28.47 27.46 -12.45
C GLU A 53 -27.74 26.59 -11.41
N LEU A 54 -27.46 25.34 -11.79
CA LEU A 54 -26.56 24.46 -11.03
C LEU A 54 -25.17 25.10 -10.96
N LYS A 55 -24.68 25.46 -9.77
CA LYS A 55 -23.32 25.98 -9.65
C LYS A 55 -22.32 24.94 -10.14
N LYS A 56 -21.57 25.30 -11.19
CA LYS A 56 -20.37 24.58 -11.60
C LYS A 56 -19.42 24.47 -10.40
N HIS A 57 -18.95 23.28 -10.14
CA HIS A 57 -17.89 23.03 -9.15
C HIS A 57 -16.88 22.09 -9.76
N THR A 58 -15.70 22.06 -9.17
CA THR A 58 -14.58 21.26 -9.63
C THR A 58 -14.22 20.19 -8.62
N HIS A 59 -13.47 19.18 -9.07
CA HIS A 59 -12.89 18.17 -8.21
C HIS A 59 -11.37 18.33 -8.14
N PRO A 60 -10.77 18.29 -6.95
CA PRO A 60 -9.32 18.28 -6.81
C PRO A 60 -8.75 16.91 -7.18
N THR A 61 -7.52 16.94 -7.69
CA THR A 61 -6.64 15.79 -7.88
C THR A 61 -5.23 16.21 -7.46
N ASP A 62 -4.77 15.69 -6.33
CA ASP A 62 -3.43 16.03 -5.83
C ASP A 62 -2.36 15.29 -6.65
N ALA A 63 -2.63 14.03 -6.99
CA ALA A 63 -1.72 13.18 -7.75
C ALA A 63 -2.45 12.05 -8.48
N VAL A 64 -1.81 11.53 -9.52
CA VAL A 64 -2.21 10.28 -10.18
C VAL A 64 -1.04 9.30 -10.21
N PHE A 65 -1.19 8.20 -9.47
CA PHE A 65 -0.32 7.03 -9.59
C PHE A 65 -1.02 5.97 -10.42
N TYR A 66 -0.25 5.10 -11.06
CA TYR A 66 -0.81 3.97 -11.79
C TYR A 66 0.14 2.79 -11.86
N TYR A 67 -0.43 1.63 -12.14
CA TYR A 67 0.34 0.43 -12.44
C TYR A 67 -0.41 -0.45 -13.45
N ALA A 68 0.31 -1.29 -14.18
CA ALA A 68 -0.30 -2.30 -15.04
C ALA A 68 -0.71 -3.50 -14.16
N ASP A 69 -1.99 -3.87 -14.20
CA ASP A 69 -2.52 -4.99 -13.42
C ASP A 69 -1.92 -6.32 -13.89
N PRO A 70 -1.29 -7.12 -13.01
CA PRO A 70 -0.66 -8.38 -13.38
C PRO A 70 -1.60 -9.48 -13.91
N TYR A 71 -2.92 -9.36 -13.66
CA TYR A 71 -3.92 -10.36 -14.07
C TYR A 71 -4.87 -9.85 -15.15
N PHE A 72 -5.31 -8.58 -15.06
CA PHE A 72 -6.42 -8.07 -15.87
C PHE A 72 -5.99 -7.33 -17.13
N HIS A 73 -4.69 -7.33 -17.48
CA HIS A 73 -4.12 -6.68 -18.68
C HIS A 73 -4.61 -5.24 -18.90
N LYS A 74 -4.83 -4.50 -17.80
CA LYS A 74 -5.34 -3.13 -17.81
C LYS A 74 -4.54 -2.26 -16.87
N ASN A 75 -4.52 -0.96 -17.12
CA ASN A 75 -3.88 0.00 -16.23
C ASN A 75 -4.83 0.39 -15.11
N ILE A 76 -4.40 0.27 -13.86
CA ILE A 76 -5.13 0.79 -12.69
C ILE A 76 -4.57 2.17 -12.37
N TYR A 77 -5.38 3.21 -12.54
CA TYR A 77 -5.05 4.58 -12.18
C TYR A 77 -5.71 4.95 -10.85
N PHE A 78 -4.96 5.57 -9.97
CA PHE A 78 -5.43 6.07 -8.69
C PHE A 78 -5.53 7.58 -8.74
N ASN A 79 -6.74 8.10 -8.60
CA ASN A 79 -6.96 9.51 -8.30
C ASN A 79 -6.70 9.72 -6.80
N VAL A 80 -5.57 10.34 -6.47
CA VAL A 80 -5.07 10.42 -5.10
C VAL A 80 -5.46 11.74 -4.46
N ASP A 81 -5.95 11.63 -3.22
CA ASP A 81 -6.18 12.74 -2.29
C ASP A 81 -5.22 12.56 -1.12
N PHE A 82 -4.23 13.44 -1.03
CA PHE A 82 -3.29 13.48 0.05
C PHE A 82 -3.91 14.22 1.24
N LYS A 83 -3.75 13.61 2.40
CA LYS A 83 -4.09 14.24 3.67
C LYS A 83 -2.93 14.06 4.62
N SER A 84 -2.20 15.14 4.83
CA SER A 84 -1.17 15.23 5.86
C SER A 84 -1.82 15.74 7.14
N TYR A 85 -1.88 14.89 8.15
CA TYR A 85 -2.52 15.17 9.42
C TYR A 85 -1.51 15.07 10.57
N SER A 86 -1.66 15.91 11.59
CA SER A 86 -1.23 15.60 12.97
C SER A 86 -2.25 14.71 13.67
N ASP A 87 -1.92 14.06 14.79
CA ASP A 87 -2.86 13.22 15.57
C ASP A 87 -4.14 13.98 15.93
N THR A 88 -3.98 15.22 16.43
CA THR A 88 -5.11 16.11 16.79
C THR A 88 -5.98 16.49 15.59
N SER A 89 -5.46 16.34 14.38
CA SER A 89 -6.13 16.75 13.15
C SER A 89 -6.81 15.60 12.41
N ILE A 90 -6.56 14.33 12.78
CA ILE A 90 -7.29 13.16 12.26
C ILE A 90 -8.61 13.03 13.04
N SER A 91 -9.72 13.39 12.40
CA SER A 91 -11.04 13.32 13.02
C SER A 91 -12.11 12.78 12.09
N LEU A 92 -13.14 12.19 12.68
CA LEU A 92 -14.29 11.59 11.99
C LEU A 92 -14.96 12.52 10.96
N PRO A 93 -15.23 13.81 11.24
CA PRO A 93 -15.76 14.74 10.23
C PRO A 93 -14.83 14.92 9.03
N LYS A 94 -13.50 15.02 9.25
CA LYS A 94 -12.52 15.20 8.17
C LYS A 94 -12.41 13.96 7.30
N VAL A 95 -12.33 12.78 7.90
CA VAL A 95 -12.30 11.50 7.17
C VAL A 95 -13.59 11.33 6.38
N ARG A 96 -14.76 11.62 6.97
CA ARG A 96 -16.05 11.57 6.27
C ARG A 96 -16.06 12.49 5.05
N ASN A 97 -15.61 13.73 5.20
CA ASN A 97 -15.60 14.70 4.11
C ASN A 97 -14.64 14.27 2.99
N ALA A 98 -13.45 13.78 3.33
CA ALA A 98 -12.46 13.28 2.37
C ALA A 98 -13.02 12.10 1.56
N VAL A 99 -13.59 11.08 2.22
CA VAL A 99 -14.13 9.90 1.53
C VAL A 99 -15.34 10.25 0.64
N ASN A 100 -16.24 11.14 1.09
CA ASN A 100 -17.36 11.60 0.26
C ASN A 100 -16.91 12.45 -0.94
N SER A 101 -15.91 13.31 -0.74
CA SER A 101 -15.32 14.09 -1.83
C SER A 101 -14.66 13.17 -2.87
N MET A 102 -13.90 12.18 -2.39
CA MET A 102 -13.27 11.16 -3.22
C MET A 102 -14.29 10.37 -4.05
N ALA A 103 -15.41 9.94 -3.44
CA ALA A 103 -16.48 9.24 -4.14
C ALA A 103 -17.02 10.04 -5.34
N ARG A 104 -17.25 11.34 -5.17
CA ARG A 104 -17.71 12.22 -6.25
C ARG A 104 -16.61 12.44 -7.30
N SER A 105 -15.39 12.73 -6.85
CA SER A 105 -14.23 12.96 -7.73
C SER A 105 -14.05 11.77 -8.67
N ILE A 106 -13.94 10.55 -8.18
CA ILE A 106 -13.67 9.41 -9.06
C ILE A 106 -14.84 9.03 -9.99
N GLN A 107 -16.08 9.35 -9.64
CA GLN A 107 -17.21 9.21 -10.56
C GLN A 107 -17.00 10.13 -11.78
N CYS A 108 -16.56 11.36 -11.57
CA CYS A 108 -16.21 12.29 -12.64
C CYS A 108 -14.94 11.86 -13.41
N ALA A 109 -13.87 11.50 -12.71
CA ALA A 109 -12.59 11.12 -13.33
C ALA A 109 -12.73 9.96 -14.34
N ARG A 110 -13.62 8.99 -14.05
CA ARG A 110 -13.88 7.84 -14.93
C ARG A 110 -14.47 8.21 -16.30
N ASN A 111 -15.17 9.33 -16.42
CA ASN A 111 -15.86 9.74 -17.65
C ASN A 111 -15.38 11.10 -18.18
N SER A 112 -14.40 11.72 -17.52
CA SER A 112 -13.88 13.03 -17.91
C SER A 112 -12.77 12.89 -18.95
N SER A 113 -13.04 13.37 -20.16
CA SER A 113 -12.04 13.47 -21.24
C SER A 113 -10.91 14.43 -20.89
N GLU A 114 -11.22 15.48 -20.12
CA GLU A 114 -10.23 16.40 -19.57
C GLU A 114 -9.25 15.66 -18.66
N TRP A 115 -9.76 14.90 -17.70
CA TRP A 115 -8.96 14.12 -16.76
C TRP A 115 -8.10 13.08 -17.49
N SER A 116 -8.70 12.31 -18.39
CA SER A 116 -7.98 11.25 -19.13
C SER A 116 -6.88 11.81 -20.03
N THR A 117 -7.13 12.95 -20.69
CA THR A 117 -6.15 13.62 -21.55
C THR A 117 -5.01 14.20 -20.72
N ARG A 118 -5.35 14.89 -19.62
CA ARG A 118 -4.36 15.51 -18.72
C ARG A 118 -3.36 14.51 -18.16
N PHE A 119 -3.82 13.32 -17.78
CA PHE A 119 -2.97 12.27 -17.21
C PHE A 119 -2.50 11.22 -18.22
N MET A 120 -2.75 11.43 -19.52
CA MET A 120 -2.34 10.55 -20.62
C MET A 120 -2.67 9.08 -20.35
N VAL A 121 -3.93 8.85 -19.98
CA VAL A 121 -4.45 7.53 -19.63
C VAL A 121 -4.41 6.61 -20.85
N LYS A 122 -4.00 5.35 -20.65
CA LYS A 122 -3.88 4.34 -21.70
C LYS A 122 -4.89 3.24 -21.50
N GLU A 123 -5.74 3.03 -22.50
CA GLU A 123 -6.71 1.92 -22.54
C GLU A 123 -6.00 0.55 -22.72
N PRO A 124 -6.57 -0.54 -22.19
CA PRO A 124 -7.72 -0.56 -21.28
C PRO A 124 -7.33 -0.05 -19.88
N PHE A 125 -8.21 0.72 -19.22
CA PHE A 125 -7.95 1.23 -17.87
C PHE A 125 -9.12 1.12 -16.87
N GLU A 126 -8.80 1.27 -15.60
CA GLU A 126 -9.75 1.46 -14.49
C GLU A 126 -9.26 2.62 -13.62
N VAL A 127 -10.16 3.53 -13.23
CA VAL A 127 -9.85 4.61 -12.27
C VAL A 127 -10.42 4.25 -10.91
N ARG A 128 -9.58 4.34 -9.87
CA ARG A 128 -9.93 4.11 -8.48
C ARG A 128 -9.59 5.33 -7.64
N GLY A 129 -10.31 5.52 -6.54
CA GLY A 129 -10.00 6.55 -5.56
C GLY A 129 -8.95 6.06 -4.58
N PHE A 130 -8.07 6.95 -4.16
CA PHE A 130 -7.07 6.62 -3.15
C PHE A 130 -6.88 7.75 -2.15
N LEU A 131 -7.36 7.54 -0.94
CA LEU A 131 -7.14 8.46 0.17
C LEU A 131 -5.84 8.05 0.88
N PHE A 132 -4.84 8.94 0.84
CA PHE A 132 -3.55 8.72 1.50
C PHE A 132 -3.49 9.62 2.76
N ALA A 133 -3.86 9.04 3.91
CA ALA A 133 -3.95 9.72 5.19
C ALA A 133 -2.64 9.55 5.99
N TYR A 134 -1.68 10.44 5.72
CA TYR A 134 -0.37 10.42 6.35
C TYR A 134 -0.38 11.13 7.71
N ASN A 135 0.17 10.48 8.73
CA ASN A 135 0.35 11.10 10.04
C ASN A 135 1.78 11.64 10.18
N HIS A 136 1.99 12.94 9.92
CA HIS A 136 3.33 13.51 9.80
C HIS A 136 4.08 13.68 11.14
N ASP A 137 3.36 13.65 12.26
CA ASP A 137 3.94 13.78 13.60
C ASP A 137 4.21 12.43 14.30
N ASN A 138 3.90 11.31 13.64
CA ASN A 138 4.07 9.95 14.16
C ASN A 138 3.38 9.65 15.52
N SER A 139 2.44 10.50 15.95
CA SER A 139 1.76 10.41 17.25
C SER A 139 0.34 9.81 17.22
N PHE A 140 -0.22 9.49 16.05
CA PHE A 140 -1.54 8.87 15.92
C PHE A 140 -1.51 7.40 16.36
N GLU A 141 -2.16 7.09 17.49
CA GLU A 141 -2.19 5.73 18.06
C GLU A 141 -3.55 5.03 17.96
N LYS A 142 -4.59 5.80 17.63
CA LYS A 142 -5.98 5.32 17.54
C LYS A 142 -6.13 4.39 16.34
N ASN A 143 -7.10 3.48 16.42
CA ASN A 143 -7.47 2.67 15.26
C ASN A 143 -8.22 3.55 14.25
N PHE A 144 -7.65 3.76 13.06
CA PHE A 144 -8.28 4.56 12.00
C PHE A 144 -9.64 3.99 11.56
N TYR A 145 -9.81 2.67 11.57
CA TYR A 145 -11.07 2.02 11.20
C TYR A 145 -12.18 2.21 12.24
N SER A 146 -11.88 2.72 13.44
CA SER A 146 -12.91 3.12 14.41
C SER A 146 -13.84 4.23 13.88
N PHE A 147 -13.40 4.98 12.86
CA PHE A 147 -14.23 5.96 12.16
C PHE A 147 -15.31 5.33 11.27
N PHE A 148 -15.21 4.04 10.94
CA PHE A 148 -16.12 3.35 10.04
C PHE A 148 -16.94 2.27 10.76
N ASN A 149 -18.14 2.00 10.25
CA ASN A 149 -18.98 0.88 10.67
C ASN A 149 -18.69 -0.36 9.82
N VAL A 150 -17.52 -0.97 9.99
CA VAL A 150 -17.09 -2.15 9.21
C VAL A 150 -17.07 -3.43 10.03
N TYR A 151 -17.01 -3.31 11.37
CA TYR A 151 -16.94 -4.45 12.28
C TYR A 151 -18.03 -4.33 13.34
N ASP A 152 -18.82 -5.40 13.52
CA ASP A 152 -19.83 -5.52 14.58
C ASP A 152 -19.20 -5.62 15.98
N ASP A 153 -17.93 -6.05 16.06
CA ASP A 153 -17.22 -6.37 17.30
C ASP A 153 -16.71 -5.16 18.12
N PHE A 154 -17.00 -3.92 17.69
CA PHE A 154 -16.74 -2.73 18.52
C PHE A 154 -17.97 -2.31 19.35
N ALA A 155 -18.77 -3.28 19.78
CA ALA A 155 -19.78 -3.12 20.83
C ALA A 155 -19.03 -3.05 22.19
N GLU A 156 -19.32 -2.18 23.17
CA GLU A 156 -20.64 -1.79 23.68
C GLU A 156 -20.66 -0.39 24.35
N ALA A 157 -19.59 0.42 24.31
CA ALA A 157 -19.54 1.65 25.12
C ALA A 157 -19.58 2.98 24.34
N ASP A 158 -19.24 3.00 23.04
CA ASP A 158 -19.21 4.24 22.26
C ASP A 158 -20.36 4.29 21.25
N ASP A 159 -21.33 5.13 21.60
CA ASP A 159 -22.50 5.60 20.86
C ASP A 159 -22.45 5.34 19.34
N LYS A 160 -23.45 4.61 18.80
CA LYS A 160 -23.67 4.38 17.35
C LYS A 160 -23.87 5.67 16.53
N LYS A 161 -23.75 6.84 17.15
CA LYS A 161 -23.98 8.15 16.52
C LYS A 161 -22.72 8.66 15.85
N GLY A 162 -22.74 8.60 14.52
CA GLY A 162 -21.88 9.45 13.71
C GLY A 162 -20.62 8.81 13.16
N LYS A 163 -20.48 7.47 13.13
CA LYS A 163 -19.45 6.77 12.31
C LYS A 163 -19.79 6.80 10.80
N ILE A 164 -18.83 6.47 9.95
CA ILE A 164 -19.01 6.41 8.48
C ILE A 164 -19.56 5.04 8.12
N ASN A 165 -20.76 4.97 7.54
CA ASN A 165 -21.29 3.74 6.97
C ASN A 165 -20.82 3.63 5.51
N PRO A 166 -19.96 2.64 5.13
CA PRO A 166 -19.50 2.51 3.76
C PRO A 166 -20.64 2.37 2.74
N SER A 167 -21.73 1.70 3.10
CA SER A 167 -22.91 1.54 2.24
C SER A 167 -23.68 2.84 1.99
N SER A 168 -23.40 3.90 2.77
CA SER A 168 -23.98 5.23 2.55
C SER A 168 -23.16 6.08 1.56
N LEU A 169 -21.96 5.64 1.20
CA LEU A 169 -21.15 6.29 0.17
C LEU A 169 -21.82 6.07 -1.19
N LYS A 170 -22.17 7.17 -1.86
CA LYS A 170 -22.71 7.16 -3.22
C LYS A 170 -21.61 6.80 -4.21
N LEU A 171 -21.30 5.51 -4.33
CA LEU A 171 -20.34 4.98 -5.30
C LEU A 171 -21.10 4.41 -6.50
N ALA A 172 -20.69 4.81 -7.71
CA ALA A 172 -21.21 4.20 -8.93
C ALA A 172 -20.80 2.71 -9.01
N LYS A 173 -21.49 1.92 -9.85
CA LYS A 173 -21.16 0.50 -10.03
C LYS A 173 -19.69 0.32 -10.46
N GLY A 174 -19.00 -0.62 -9.79
CA GLY A 174 -17.59 -0.93 -10.04
C GLY A 174 -16.60 0.12 -9.54
N GLN A 175 -17.07 1.18 -8.87
CA GLN A 175 -16.21 2.20 -8.29
C GLN A 175 -15.57 1.70 -7.00
N LYS A 176 -14.27 1.96 -6.84
CA LYS A 176 -13.49 1.54 -5.67
C LYS A 176 -12.79 2.73 -5.05
N ILE A 177 -12.78 2.79 -3.72
CA ILE A 177 -11.95 3.70 -2.93
C ILE A 177 -11.02 2.84 -2.08
N HIS A 178 -9.73 3.11 -2.17
CA HIS A 178 -8.72 2.57 -1.27
C HIS A 178 -8.35 3.64 -0.24
N ILE A 179 -8.07 3.21 0.98
CA ILE A 179 -7.65 4.09 2.06
C ILE A 179 -6.32 3.56 2.59
N ALA A 180 -5.28 4.38 2.51
CA ALA A 180 -4.03 4.16 3.22
C ALA A 180 -4.08 4.97 4.51
N ASP A 181 -4.36 4.28 5.62
CA ASP A 181 -4.31 4.87 6.95
C ASP A 181 -2.85 4.95 7.48
N PRO A 182 -2.60 5.67 8.59
CA PRO A 182 -1.25 5.81 9.12
C PRO A 182 -0.53 4.50 9.46
N GLU A 183 -1.25 3.47 9.93
CA GLU A 183 -0.65 2.18 10.28
C GLU A 183 -0.22 1.43 9.01
N LEU A 184 -1.07 1.44 7.99
CA LEU A 184 -0.76 0.83 6.70
C LEU A 184 0.39 1.55 5.98
N ILE A 185 0.44 2.88 6.02
CA ILE A 185 1.55 3.64 5.44
C ILE A 185 2.86 3.36 6.18
N HIS A 186 2.84 3.30 7.51
CA HIS A 186 4.02 2.96 8.30
C HIS A 186 4.54 1.55 8.00
N TYR A 187 3.64 0.58 7.82
CA TYR A 187 4.00 -0.76 7.37
C TYR A 187 4.70 -0.70 6.01
N TRP A 188 4.16 0.02 5.02
CA TRP A 188 4.80 0.18 3.71
C TRP A 188 6.19 0.82 3.80
N GLN A 189 6.35 1.88 4.59
CA GLN A 189 7.66 2.51 4.83
C GLN A 189 8.65 1.52 5.45
N THR A 190 8.21 0.74 6.43
CA THR A 190 9.02 -0.29 7.08
C THR A 190 9.49 -1.33 6.07
N VAL A 191 8.59 -1.84 5.22
CA VAL A 191 8.93 -2.78 4.14
C VAL A 191 9.99 -2.19 3.21
N VAL A 192 9.76 -0.97 2.72
CA VAL A 192 10.66 -0.32 1.75
C VAL A 192 12.05 -0.09 2.34
N ILE A 193 12.14 0.41 3.57
CA ILE A 193 13.43 0.71 4.21
C ILE A 193 14.18 -0.57 4.51
N ASN A 194 13.52 -1.57 5.12
CA ASN A 194 14.14 -2.86 5.41
C ASN A 194 14.63 -3.54 4.12
N ALA A 195 13.80 -3.58 3.07
CA ALA A 195 14.19 -4.22 1.81
C ALA A 195 15.37 -3.51 1.14
N LYS A 196 15.39 -2.17 1.14
CA LYS A 196 16.54 -1.39 0.63
C LYS A 196 17.82 -1.64 1.43
N GLN A 197 17.71 -1.76 2.76
CA GLN A 197 18.83 -2.12 3.63
C GLN A 197 19.32 -3.54 3.34
N ASP A 198 18.41 -4.51 3.20
CA ASP A 198 18.77 -5.90 2.87
C ASP A 198 19.44 -6.03 1.49
N ILE A 199 19.01 -5.23 0.51
CA ILE A 199 19.65 -5.13 -0.80
C ILE A 199 21.08 -4.58 -0.65
N THR A 200 21.23 -3.52 0.14
CA THR A 200 22.53 -2.88 0.40
C THR A 200 23.49 -3.83 1.14
N ASP A 201 22.98 -4.55 2.13
CA ASP A 201 23.69 -5.56 2.92
C ASP A 201 23.95 -6.87 2.14
N LYS A 202 23.44 -7.00 0.91
CA LYS A 202 23.51 -8.21 0.06
C LYS A 202 22.85 -9.44 0.70
N LYS A 203 21.88 -9.22 1.59
CA LYS A 203 20.97 -10.26 2.11
C LYS A 203 19.88 -10.59 1.10
N MET A 204 19.52 -9.63 0.25
CA MET A 204 18.53 -9.72 -0.81
C MET A 204 19.13 -9.23 -2.14
N GLY A 205 18.81 -9.89 -3.25
CA GLY A 205 19.23 -9.44 -4.58
C GLY A 205 18.50 -8.15 -5.00
N GLY A 206 19.21 -7.23 -5.68
CA GLY A 206 18.62 -6.00 -6.21
C GLY A 206 17.61 -6.22 -7.34
N HIS A 207 17.61 -7.42 -7.94
CA HIS A 207 16.61 -7.86 -8.91
C HIS A 207 15.53 -8.67 -8.19
N TYR A 208 14.37 -8.04 -7.96
CA TYR A 208 13.30 -8.60 -7.15
C TYR A 208 11.92 -8.50 -7.81
N PHE A 209 11.00 -9.35 -7.37
CA PHE A 209 9.62 -9.41 -7.83
C PHE A 209 8.64 -9.55 -6.67
N PHE A 210 7.42 -9.09 -6.88
CA PHE A 210 6.31 -9.32 -5.95
C PHE A 210 5.62 -10.62 -6.35
N HIS A 211 5.41 -11.53 -5.40
CA HIS A 211 4.84 -12.84 -5.72
C HIS A 211 3.33 -12.73 -5.97
N TYR A 212 2.92 -13.19 -7.16
CA TYR A 212 1.54 -13.26 -7.59
C TYR A 212 1.12 -14.73 -7.71
N PRO A 213 0.19 -15.19 -6.85
CA PRO A 213 -0.34 -16.54 -6.96
C PRO A 213 -0.95 -16.79 -8.34
N GLN A 214 -0.56 -17.86 -9.03
CA GLN A 214 -1.14 -18.15 -10.33
C GLN A 214 -2.62 -18.51 -10.17
N LEU A 215 -3.51 -17.67 -10.71
CA LEU A 215 -4.94 -17.92 -10.72
C LEU A 215 -5.28 -18.81 -11.93
N VAL A 216 -6.15 -19.80 -11.73
CA VAL A 216 -6.53 -20.79 -12.77
C VAL A 216 -7.08 -20.09 -14.03
N GLU A 217 -7.78 -18.96 -13.86
CA GLU A 217 -8.43 -18.22 -14.94
C GLU A 217 -7.57 -17.07 -15.51
N PHE A 218 -6.56 -16.59 -14.78
CA PHE A 218 -5.73 -15.45 -15.18
C PHE A 218 -4.25 -15.83 -15.11
N ARG A 219 -3.67 -16.12 -16.29
CA ARG A 219 -2.22 -16.33 -16.40
C ARG A 219 -1.50 -14.99 -16.42
N ASN A 220 -0.60 -14.80 -15.48
CA ASN A 220 0.35 -13.70 -15.52
C ASN A 220 1.39 -13.98 -16.63
N ASN A 221 1.19 -13.39 -17.80
CA ASN A 221 2.06 -13.58 -18.97
C ASN A 221 3.22 -12.56 -19.02
N ASN A 222 3.31 -11.66 -18.05
CA ASN A 222 4.37 -10.66 -18.00
C ASN A 222 5.63 -11.24 -17.34
N ASN A 223 6.77 -10.64 -17.66
CA ASN A 223 7.98 -10.86 -16.89
C ASN A 223 7.70 -10.54 -15.41
N LYS A 224 7.87 -11.53 -14.53
CA LYS A 224 7.55 -11.40 -13.09
C LYS A 224 8.28 -10.22 -12.43
N PHE A 225 9.47 -9.87 -12.93
CA PHE A 225 10.27 -8.77 -12.41
C PHE A 225 9.75 -7.39 -12.80
N ASP A 226 8.89 -7.29 -13.80
CA ASP A 226 8.27 -6.01 -14.19
C ASP A 226 6.92 -5.81 -13.48
N ASN A 227 6.40 -6.85 -12.82
CA ASN A 227 5.12 -6.76 -12.16
C ASN A 227 5.21 -5.87 -10.89
N PRO A 228 4.35 -4.83 -10.81
CA PRO A 228 4.23 -3.95 -9.65
C PRO A 228 3.54 -4.68 -8.49
N ALA A 229 3.60 -4.19 -7.26
CA ALA A 229 2.76 -4.69 -6.16
C ALA A 229 1.35 -4.07 -6.25
N THR A 230 0.26 -4.85 -6.35
CA THR A 230 -1.10 -4.29 -6.41
C THR A 230 -1.50 -3.68 -5.07
N ILE A 231 -2.47 -2.76 -5.10
CA ILE A 231 -2.99 -2.16 -3.86
C ILE A 231 -3.61 -3.22 -2.94
N GLU A 232 -4.23 -4.26 -3.50
CA GLU A 232 -4.76 -5.40 -2.74
C GLU A 232 -3.65 -6.18 -2.04
N MET A 233 -2.50 -6.39 -2.69
CA MET A 233 -1.33 -7.02 -2.06
C MET A 233 -0.77 -6.12 -0.95
N LEU A 234 -0.63 -4.83 -1.22
CA LEU A 234 -0.11 -3.86 -0.25
C LEU A 234 -0.99 -3.74 1.00
N SER A 235 -2.31 -3.93 0.87
CA SER A 235 -3.27 -3.95 1.98
C SER A 235 -3.44 -5.33 2.64
N GLY A 236 -2.78 -6.37 2.12
CA GLY A 236 -2.89 -7.74 2.60
C GLY A 236 -2.21 -7.99 3.96
N PRO A 237 -2.39 -9.20 4.52
CA PRO A 237 -1.75 -9.59 5.78
C PRO A 237 -0.23 -9.75 5.66
N PHE A 238 0.29 -9.89 4.43
CA PHE A 238 1.71 -9.96 4.16
C PHE A 238 2.04 -9.58 2.70
N ILE A 239 3.26 -9.10 2.48
CA ILE A 239 3.84 -8.87 1.15
C ILE A 239 4.98 -9.86 0.96
N ILE A 240 4.92 -10.64 -0.13
CA ILE A 240 5.97 -11.61 -0.49
C ILE A 240 6.83 -11.02 -1.59
N ILE A 241 8.11 -10.86 -1.29
CA ILE A 241 9.13 -10.38 -2.22
C ILE A 241 10.10 -11.51 -2.53
N GLY A 242 10.09 -11.98 -3.77
CA GLY A 242 11.09 -12.91 -4.27
C GLY A 242 12.28 -12.17 -4.87
N TYR A 243 13.47 -12.75 -4.75
CA TYR A 243 14.69 -12.17 -5.29
C TYR A 243 15.58 -13.25 -5.91
N ASP A 244 16.37 -12.85 -6.90
CA ASP A 244 17.35 -13.74 -7.54
C ASP A 244 18.66 -13.84 -6.75
N GLU A 245 19.49 -14.79 -7.16
CA GLU A 245 20.83 -14.97 -6.63
C GLU A 245 21.73 -13.74 -6.84
N ILE A 246 22.63 -13.53 -5.89
CA ILE A 246 23.65 -12.48 -5.96
C ILE A 246 24.94 -13.12 -6.40
N ASN A 247 25.39 -12.73 -7.58
CA ASN A 247 26.61 -13.20 -8.19
C ASN A 247 27.66 -12.07 -8.19
N LYS A 248 28.91 -12.39 -7.86
CA LYS A 248 30.04 -11.46 -7.92
C LYS A 248 31.15 -12.09 -8.75
N PHE A 249 31.76 -11.29 -9.62
CA PHE A 249 32.98 -11.70 -10.30
C PHE A 249 34.17 -11.60 -9.33
N ASP A 250 34.89 -12.70 -9.14
CA ASP A 250 36.13 -12.74 -8.38
C ASP A 250 37.32 -12.72 -9.35
N GLU A 251 38.05 -11.62 -9.32
CA GLU A 251 39.21 -11.35 -10.18
C GLU A 251 40.38 -12.31 -9.91
N ASN A 252 40.53 -12.82 -8.69
CA ASN A 252 41.64 -13.69 -8.32
C ASN A 252 41.53 -15.08 -8.96
N ILE A 253 40.29 -15.57 -9.09
CA ILE A 253 39.99 -16.89 -9.66
C ILE A 253 39.34 -16.80 -11.06
N ASN A 254 39.20 -15.58 -11.60
CA ASN A 254 38.60 -15.28 -12.90
C ASN A 254 37.25 -15.99 -13.13
N LYS A 255 36.40 -15.99 -12.10
CA LYS A 255 35.10 -16.71 -12.09
C LYS A 255 34.02 -15.94 -11.36
N ILE A 256 32.77 -16.20 -11.73
CA ILE A 256 31.59 -15.75 -10.99
C ILE A 256 31.41 -16.64 -9.76
N ILE A 257 31.40 -16.04 -8.58
CA ILE A 257 31.07 -16.67 -7.30
C ILE A 257 29.68 -16.23 -6.85
N ARG A 258 28.91 -17.19 -6.35
CA ARG A 258 27.62 -16.93 -5.72
C ARG A 258 27.84 -16.43 -4.30
N LEU A 259 27.45 -15.19 -4.04
CA LEU A 259 27.47 -14.61 -2.69
C LEU A 259 26.23 -15.01 -1.89
N ASN A 260 25.06 -15.02 -2.55
CA ASN A 260 23.81 -15.36 -1.91
C ASN A 260 22.85 -16.02 -2.91
N GLY A 261 21.96 -16.89 -2.42
CA GLY A 261 20.96 -17.57 -3.24
C GLY A 261 19.75 -16.72 -3.58
N LYS A 262 18.91 -17.26 -4.48
CA LYS A 262 17.50 -16.84 -4.60
C LYS A 262 16.75 -17.15 -3.31
N GLY A 263 15.69 -16.42 -3.01
CA GLY A 263 14.88 -16.64 -1.82
C GLY A 263 13.64 -15.74 -1.77
N TYR A 264 12.93 -15.80 -0.65
CA TYR A 264 11.74 -14.98 -0.40
C TYR A 264 11.83 -14.27 0.94
N PHE A 265 11.55 -12.97 0.92
CA PHE A 265 11.26 -12.19 2.14
C PHE A 265 9.76 -11.94 2.21
N ILE A 266 9.17 -12.28 3.35
CA ILE A 266 7.74 -12.13 3.61
C ILE A 266 7.59 -11.12 4.73
N TYR A 267 7.16 -9.90 4.38
CA TYR A 267 6.87 -8.88 5.37
C TYR A 267 5.48 -9.11 5.93
N TYR A 268 5.40 -9.59 7.16
CA TYR A 268 4.17 -9.96 7.83
C TYR A 268 3.60 -8.76 8.60
N ARG A 269 2.33 -8.42 8.29
CA ARG A 269 1.65 -7.23 8.80
C ARG A 269 0.78 -7.52 10.02
N GLU A 270 0.35 -8.75 10.26
CA GLU A 270 -0.50 -9.05 11.40
C GLU A 270 0.33 -9.19 12.70
N LYS A 271 -0.35 -9.30 13.85
CA LYS A 271 0.31 -9.21 15.16
C LYS A 271 1.14 -10.44 15.54
N GLY A 272 0.93 -11.62 14.97
CA GLY A 272 1.60 -12.83 15.47
C GLY A 272 1.09 -13.29 16.82
N ALA A 273 -0.15 -12.95 17.16
CA ALA A 273 -0.69 -13.18 18.50
C ALA A 273 -1.13 -14.64 18.71
N THR A 274 -1.51 -15.33 17.64
CA THR A 274 -1.91 -16.74 17.71
C THR A 274 -1.12 -17.58 16.70
N TYR A 275 -1.24 -18.91 16.78
CA TYR A 275 -0.56 -19.79 15.83
C TYR A 275 -1.41 -20.03 14.57
N GLU A 276 -2.75 -19.90 14.66
CA GLU A 276 -3.69 -20.11 13.55
C GLU A 276 -3.45 -19.15 12.39
N GLU A 277 -3.07 -17.90 12.67
CA GLU A 277 -2.72 -16.92 11.64
C GLU A 277 -1.50 -17.37 10.81
N PHE A 278 -0.57 -18.09 11.43
CA PHE A 278 0.60 -18.66 10.76
C PHE A 278 0.29 -19.96 10.03
N ILE A 279 -0.70 -20.73 10.47
CA ILE A 279 -1.19 -21.89 9.70
C ILE A 279 -1.73 -21.41 8.36
N TYR A 280 -2.50 -20.31 8.33
CA TYR A 280 -2.96 -19.70 7.07
C TYR A 280 -1.80 -19.27 6.16
N LEU A 281 -0.77 -18.64 6.72
CA LEU A 281 0.43 -18.27 5.95
C LEU A 281 1.14 -19.51 5.38
N LEU A 282 1.38 -20.54 6.19
CA LEU A 282 2.08 -21.75 5.76
C LEU A 282 1.28 -22.54 4.71
N ASP A 283 -0.03 -22.65 4.89
CA ASP A 283 -0.95 -23.23 3.89
C ASP A 283 -0.90 -22.46 2.57
N PHE A 284 -0.89 -21.13 2.63
CA PHE A 284 -0.72 -20.29 1.44
C PHE A 284 0.62 -20.58 0.73
N LEU A 285 1.72 -20.66 1.49
CA LEU A 285 3.04 -20.93 0.92
C LEU A 285 3.12 -22.32 0.27
N ASP A 286 2.54 -23.34 0.90
CA ASP A 286 2.45 -24.68 0.34
C ASP A 286 1.59 -24.71 -0.93
N LYS A 287 0.36 -24.20 -0.84
CA LYS A 287 -0.61 -24.20 -1.93
C LYS A 287 -0.08 -23.55 -3.21
N PHE A 288 0.74 -22.51 -3.07
CA PHE A 288 1.38 -21.81 -4.19
C PHE A 288 2.82 -22.26 -4.46
N GLN A 289 3.23 -23.40 -3.90
CA GLN A 289 4.51 -24.07 -4.15
C GLN A 289 5.73 -23.19 -3.87
N LEU A 290 5.63 -22.32 -2.86
CA LEU A 290 6.73 -21.45 -2.44
C LEU A 290 7.73 -22.17 -1.52
N ILE A 291 7.31 -23.26 -0.88
CA ILE A 291 8.17 -24.10 -0.04
C ILE A 291 8.97 -25.03 -0.96
N GLU A 292 10.14 -24.54 -1.41
CA GLU A 292 11.05 -25.23 -2.34
C GLU A 292 12.38 -25.63 -1.67
N GLU A 293 12.95 -26.76 -2.10
CA GLU A 293 14.23 -27.23 -1.59
C GLU A 293 15.37 -26.26 -1.94
N GLY A 294 16.19 -25.90 -0.95
CA GLY A 294 17.32 -24.98 -1.13
C GLY A 294 16.93 -23.51 -1.31
N VAL A 295 15.66 -23.15 -1.13
CA VAL A 295 15.15 -21.77 -1.25
C VAL A 295 14.73 -21.25 0.13
N PRO A 296 15.50 -20.35 0.75
CA PRO A 296 15.15 -19.81 2.05
C PRO A 296 13.94 -18.88 1.99
N ILE A 297 13.09 -18.99 3.00
CA ILE A 297 11.99 -18.06 3.26
C ILE A 297 12.26 -17.37 4.59
N LYS A 298 12.29 -16.05 4.56
CA LYS A 298 12.46 -15.23 5.76
C LYS A 298 11.20 -14.41 6.02
N ILE A 299 10.50 -14.74 7.10
CA ILE A 299 9.35 -13.97 7.59
C ILE A 299 9.86 -12.84 8.46
N LYS A 300 9.35 -11.64 8.20
CA LYS A 300 9.79 -10.38 8.78
C LYS A 300 8.59 -9.68 9.41
N PHE A 301 8.49 -9.69 10.74
CA PHE A 301 7.39 -9.05 11.46
C PHE A 301 7.53 -7.53 11.40
N ALA A 302 6.67 -6.89 10.62
CA ALA A 302 6.71 -5.44 10.36
C ALA A 302 5.48 -4.70 10.94
N ASN A 303 4.82 -5.28 11.94
CA ASN A 303 3.74 -4.63 12.70
C ASN A 303 4.31 -3.91 13.94
N LYS A 304 3.91 -2.65 14.16
CA LYS A 304 4.30 -1.86 15.35
C LYS A 304 3.85 -2.47 16.68
N LYS A 305 2.74 -3.21 16.65
CA LYS A 305 2.09 -3.90 17.76
C LYS A 305 2.25 -5.43 17.63
N ALA A 306 3.34 -5.89 16.99
CA ALA A 306 3.66 -7.31 16.93
C ALA A 306 3.77 -7.89 18.35
N ASN A 307 3.23 -9.08 18.53
CA ASN A 307 3.24 -9.81 19.79
C ASN A 307 4.69 -10.23 20.10
N GLU A 308 5.11 -10.10 21.35
CA GLU A 308 6.44 -10.50 21.80
C GLU A 308 6.73 -12.00 21.59
N LEU A 309 5.68 -12.82 21.58
CA LEU A 309 5.73 -14.26 21.31
C LEU A 309 5.52 -14.61 19.84
N ALA A 310 5.49 -13.64 18.91
CA ALA A 310 5.22 -13.90 17.49
C ALA A 310 6.16 -14.96 16.88
N ILE A 311 7.45 -14.92 17.19
CA ILE A 311 8.41 -15.94 16.74
C ILE A 311 8.09 -17.32 17.33
N SER A 312 7.77 -17.40 18.62
CA SER A 312 7.41 -18.65 19.29
C SER A 312 6.10 -19.22 18.74
N ASN A 313 5.10 -18.38 18.52
CA ASN A 313 3.83 -18.73 17.90
C ASN A 313 4.03 -19.22 16.47
N PHE A 314 4.90 -18.57 15.69
CA PHE A 314 5.26 -19.01 14.35
C PHE A 314 5.96 -20.38 14.37
N ASN A 315 6.94 -20.59 15.24
CA ASN A 315 7.62 -21.89 15.34
C ASN A 315 6.66 -23.01 15.76
N ASN A 316 5.77 -22.73 16.71
CA ASN A 316 4.71 -23.67 17.11
C ASN A 316 3.77 -24.00 15.93
N ALA A 317 3.39 -22.99 15.13
CA ALA A 317 2.60 -23.19 13.93
C ALA A 317 3.35 -24.01 12.88
N LYS A 318 4.64 -23.74 12.67
CA LYS A 318 5.52 -24.47 11.74
C LYS A 318 5.63 -25.95 12.12
N ASP A 319 5.77 -26.25 13.40
CA ASP A 319 5.83 -27.63 13.89
C ASP A 319 4.49 -28.35 13.72
N ARG A 320 3.38 -27.69 14.06
CA ARG A 320 2.02 -28.25 13.87
C ARG A 320 1.70 -28.46 12.41
N PHE A 321 1.96 -27.48 11.55
CA PHE A 321 1.72 -27.57 10.11
C PHE A 321 2.45 -28.77 9.50
N GLN A 322 3.72 -29.00 9.89
CA GLN A 322 4.49 -30.16 9.42
C GLN A 322 3.87 -31.51 9.83
N ASN A 323 3.36 -31.62 11.06
CA ASN A 323 2.82 -32.89 11.57
C ASN A 323 1.38 -33.12 11.10
N ASP A 324 0.54 -32.08 11.15
CA ASP A 324 -0.92 -32.19 11.04
C ASP A 324 -1.41 -31.98 9.61
N VAL A 325 -0.73 -31.15 8.81
CA VAL A 325 -1.15 -30.78 7.43
C VAL A 325 -0.23 -31.42 6.40
N TRP A 326 1.08 -31.20 6.52
CA TRP A 326 2.07 -31.72 5.58
C TRP A 326 2.30 -33.23 5.74
N GLY A 327 1.99 -33.78 6.92
CA GLY A 327 2.04 -35.21 7.23
C GLY A 327 3.45 -35.78 7.43
N LYS A 328 4.51 -34.96 7.40
CA LYS A 328 5.89 -35.37 7.75
C LYS A 328 6.77 -34.18 8.10
N ARG A 329 7.68 -34.38 9.05
CA ARG A 329 8.81 -33.45 9.26
C ARG A 329 9.74 -33.47 8.06
N SER A 330 10.18 -32.29 7.63
CA SER A 330 11.10 -32.16 6.49
C SER A 330 12.07 -31.00 6.73
N SER A 331 13.34 -31.23 6.38
CA SER A 331 14.40 -30.21 6.48
C SER A 331 14.15 -28.98 5.61
N ILE A 332 13.22 -29.04 4.66
CA ILE A 332 12.79 -27.87 3.88
C ILE A 332 12.21 -26.76 4.78
N PHE A 333 11.55 -27.12 5.89
CA PHE A 333 11.00 -26.17 6.86
C PHE A 333 12.08 -25.55 7.75
N ASP A 334 13.29 -26.09 7.78
CA ASP A 334 14.43 -25.47 8.48
C ASP A 334 14.92 -24.21 7.74
N LEU A 335 14.64 -24.12 6.43
CA LEU A 335 14.92 -22.94 5.61
C LEU A 335 13.89 -21.82 5.79
N ILE A 336 12.79 -22.09 6.51
CA ILE A 336 11.77 -21.10 6.85
C ILE A 336 12.04 -20.57 8.26
N SER A 337 12.43 -19.30 8.34
CA SER A 337 12.75 -18.63 9.60
C SER A 337 11.99 -17.32 9.75
N ALA A 338 11.83 -16.85 10.97
CA ALA A 338 11.16 -15.59 11.28
C ALA A 338 12.06 -14.66 12.10
N GLU A 339 11.91 -13.35 11.92
CA GLU A 339 12.55 -12.31 12.73
C GLU A 339 11.66 -11.06 12.85
N PHE A 340 11.94 -10.22 13.84
CA PHE A 340 11.35 -8.90 13.92
C PHE A 340 12.09 -7.93 13.00
N CYS A 341 11.34 -7.08 12.30
CA CYS A 341 11.93 -5.95 11.59
C CYS A 341 12.32 -4.84 12.55
N GLU A 342 13.36 -4.11 12.18
CA GLU A 342 13.55 -2.75 12.68
C GLU A 342 12.42 -1.88 12.13
N LEU A 343 11.69 -1.22 13.03
CA LEU A 343 10.59 -0.33 12.68
C LEU A 343 11.14 1.09 12.50
N PHE A 344 10.77 1.73 11.40
CA PHE A 344 11.30 3.04 11.04
C PHE A 344 10.24 4.12 11.20
N LYS A 345 10.58 5.19 11.90
CA LYS A 345 9.80 6.44 11.88
C LYS A 345 10.47 7.39 10.92
N GLN A 346 9.75 7.79 9.89
CA GLN A 346 10.23 8.80 8.97
C GLN A 346 9.78 10.18 9.46
N GLU A 347 10.73 11.07 9.64
CA GLU A 347 10.50 12.48 9.96
C GLU A 347 11.00 13.34 8.81
N PHE A 348 10.25 14.38 8.50
CA PHE A 348 10.59 15.33 7.44
C PHE A 348 10.82 16.70 8.06
N SER A 349 11.96 17.32 7.76
CA SER A 349 12.22 18.71 8.15
C SER A 349 11.33 19.63 7.33
N THR A 350 10.39 20.30 8.00
CA THR A 350 9.51 21.30 7.39
C THR A 350 10.28 22.53 6.91
N GLU A 351 11.41 22.84 7.55
CA GLU A 351 12.33 23.89 7.12
C GLU A 351 13.00 23.52 5.79
N GLN A 352 13.60 22.32 5.71
CA GLN A 352 14.26 21.85 4.48
C GLN A 352 13.28 21.78 3.31
N ILE A 353 12.05 21.30 3.54
CA ILE A 353 10.99 21.30 2.52
C ILE A 353 10.68 22.74 2.05
N GLY A 354 10.68 23.70 2.98
CA GLY A 354 10.50 25.12 2.64
C GLY A 354 11.61 25.65 1.73
N TRP A 355 12.87 25.28 1.99
CA TRP A 355 14.02 25.64 1.15
C TRP A 355 13.96 25.00 -0.24
N GLU A 356 13.76 23.67 -0.33
CA GLU A 356 13.64 22.94 -1.61
C GLU A 356 12.57 23.55 -2.52
N ARG A 357 11.46 24.01 -1.91
CA ARG A 357 10.37 24.65 -2.65
C ARG A 357 10.75 26.04 -3.14
N ALA A 358 11.35 26.88 -2.29
CA ALA A 358 11.80 28.22 -2.69
C ALA A 358 12.79 28.17 -3.86
N GLU A 359 13.66 27.16 -3.89
CA GLU A 359 14.59 26.93 -5.01
C GLU A 359 13.89 26.47 -6.30
N SER A 360 12.79 25.72 -6.20
CA SER A 360 12.02 25.26 -7.38
C SER A 360 11.12 26.33 -8.00
N GLU A 361 10.80 27.38 -7.24
CA GLU A 361 9.97 28.52 -7.65
C GLU A 361 10.80 29.71 -8.20
N ALA A 362 12.13 29.67 -8.03
CA ALA A 362 13.09 30.68 -8.51
C ALA A 362 13.68 30.28 -9.86
#